data_AF-A0A9D6ELI6-F1
#
_entry.id   AF-A0A9D6ELI6-F1
#
_cell.length_a   1.000
_cell.length_b   1.000
_cell.length_c   1.000
_cell.angle_alpha   90.00
_cell.angle_beta   90.00
_cell.angle_gamma   90.00
#
_symmetry.space_group_name_H-M   'P 1'
#
loop_
_entity.id
_entity.type
_entity.pdbx_description
1 polymer ?
#
loop_
_entity_poly.entity_id
_entity_poly.type
_entity_poly.pdbx_seq_one_letter_code
_entity_poly.pdbx_strand_id
1 'polypeptide(L)'
;MTWKAALAACCQIAVMGLPSPGGAQEGRSAVEHFRVLPATFCYADHVRYEFAYRNFPGGLATVKDVEVMADWQRAGDQATLMWRLAPRREELARHTSASGTFVSGLRYWRQEGAPRGGVDVQFRLTLTLADGRHVTGTATGRYADSCPPVIPRATLAGGPTGRVGFETTTPTTTEFLTGAKGGQPAVIWGDLELPPSGAGRLPAVILIHGSEGVGPREARWAEELAEIGVATFIVDSTSGRGLKNVTADLPSGAMILDVYRALGLLATHPRIDPSRIALLGGSRGGVVSLYASLTRFRRMHGPAGVEFAAYLPFYPGCVVDYIDGEQVSDRPIRIFHGQADDWTPVGPCREYAERLRRAGKDVQLTAYPGAHHAFDDPSLPPAQFRPGVVNPSRCFFVELPGGRVVNRVTQQPLDFDDPCFSQGATAGYDPGAHRRAIRAVKEFVTATFRLGR
;
A
#
# COMPACT_ATOMS: atom_id res chain seq x y z
N MET A 1 -54.27 -36.21 54.54
CA MET A 1 -53.27 -35.58 53.67
C MET A 1 -52.69 -36.66 52.74
N THR A 2 -53.00 -36.53 51.44
CA THR A 2 -52.29 -37.04 50.24
C THR A 2 -51.54 -38.37 50.35
N TRP A 3 -52.13 -39.52 49.99
CA TRP A 3 -52.20 -40.15 48.63
C TRP A 3 -50.83 -40.22 47.92
N LYS A 4 -50.05 -41.27 48.17
CA LYS A 4 -50.03 -42.62 47.55
C LYS A 4 -49.05 -42.69 46.36
N ALA A 5 -47.86 -43.21 46.66
CA ALA A 5 -46.94 -43.78 45.70
C ALA A 5 -47.14 -45.31 45.59
N ALA A 6 -46.82 -45.80 44.39
CA ALA A 6 -46.37 -47.15 44.06
C ALA A 6 -47.38 -48.31 44.08
N LEU A 7 -47.70 -48.82 42.88
CA LEU A 7 -47.67 -50.25 42.56
C LEU A 7 -47.71 -50.46 41.04
N ALA A 8 -46.57 -50.92 40.55
CA ALA A 8 -46.39 -52.14 39.76
C ALA A 8 -46.90 -52.26 38.31
N ALA A 9 -46.01 -52.86 37.53
CA ALA A 9 -46.06 -53.29 36.15
C ALA A 9 -47.35 -54.02 35.71
N CYS A 10 -47.74 -53.80 34.44
CA CYS A 10 -48.04 -54.81 33.41
C CYS A 10 -49.10 -54.31 32.43
N CYS A 11 -48.71 -54.07 31.17
CA CYS A 11 -49.33 -54.64 29.96
C CYS A 11 -48.76 -53.98 28.70
N GLN A 12 -48.14 -54.81 27.85
CA GLN A 12 -47.92 -54.60 26.42
C GLN A 12 -49.29 -54.34 25.74
N ILE A 13 -49.46 -53.60 24.65
CA ILE A 13 -48.99 -53.80 23.27
C ILE A 13 -49.39 -52.53 22.50
N ALA A 14 -48.55 -51.99 21.60
CA ALA A 14 -48.98 -51.49 20.28
C ALA A 14 -47.81 -50.93 19.43
N VAL A 15 -47.56 -51.66 18.34
CA VAL A 15 -47.28 -51.20 16.97
C VAL A 15 -46.08 -50.27 16.71
N MET A 16 -45.14 -50.85 15.96
CA MET A 16 -44.01 -50.22 15.28
C MET A 16 -44.43 -49.00 14.44
N GLY A 17 -43.84 -47.84 14.74
CA GLY A 17 -43.71 -46.72 13.81
C GLY A 17 -42.28 -46.64 13.31
N LEU A 18 -42.08 -46.80 12.00
CA LEU A 18 -40.79 -46.54 11.33
C LEU A 18 -40.37 -45.07 11.56
N PRO A 19 -39.07 -44.77 11.76
CA PRO A 19 -38.61 -43.41 11.85
C PRO A 19 -38.72 -42.73 10.47
N SER A 20 -39.42 -41.59 10.43
CA SER A 20 -39.37 -40.67 9.29
C SER A 20 -37.90 -40.30 9.00
N PRO A 21 -37.48 -40.23 7.73
CA PRO A 21 -36.13 -39.81 7.39
C PRO A 21 -35.98 -38.34 7.81
N GLY A 22 -35.05 -38.09 8.73
CA GLY A 22 -34.67 -36.75 9.13
C GLY A 22 -34.25 -35.96 7.91
N GLY A 23 -35.02 -34.94 7.58
CA GLY A 23 -34.62 -33.93 6.61
C GLY A 23 -33.29 -33.34 7.06
N ALA A 24 -32.29 -33.41 6.18
CA ALA A 24 -31.08 -32.63 6.33
C ALA A 24 -31.49 -31.15 6.45
N GLN A 25 -31.29 -30.54 7.62
CA GLN A 25 -31.32 -29.09 7.70
C GLN A 25 -30.18 -28.57 6.83
N GLU A 26 -30.50 -27.94 5.70
CA GLU A 26 -29.55 -27.11 4.97
C GLU A 26 -28.98 -26.07 5.95
N GLY A 27 -27.69 -26.17 6.24
CA GLY A 27 -27.04 -25.32 7.23
C GLY A 27 -27.10 -23.85 6.80
N ARG A 28 -27.45 -22.95 7.72
CA ARG A 28 -27.42 -21.50 7.46
C ARG A 28 -25.98 -21.05 7.13
N SER A 29 -25.86 -20.05 6.24
CA SER A 29 -24.59 -19.36 5.95
C SER A 29 -24.02 -18.78 7.24
N ALA A 30 -22.73 -19.05 7.49
CA ALA A 30 -22.07 -18.62 8.72
C ALA A 30 -20.63 -18.21 8.47
N VAL A 31 -20.20 -17.15 9.16
CA VAL A 31 -18.79 -16.80 9.34
C VAL A 31 -18.31 -17.50 10.61
N GLU A 32 -17.20 -18.21 10.50
CA GLU A 32 -16.54 -18.90 11.60
C GLU A 32 -15.12 -18.35 11.74
N HIS A 33 -14.61 -18.25 12.97
CA HIS A 33 -13.21 -17.92 13.24
C HIS A 33 -12.69 -16.61 12.58
N PHE A 34 -13.46 -15.52 12.62
CA PHE A 34 -12.95 -14.21 12.20
C PHE A 34 -11.81 -13.76 13.13
N ARG A 35 -10.67 -13.39 12.57
CA ARG A 35 -9.47 -12.96 13.30
C ARG A 35 -8.77 -11.82 12.59
N VAL A 36 -8.08 -10.99 13.35
CA VAL A 36 -7.21 -9.92 12.86
C VAL A 36 -5.77 -10.22 13.28
N LEU A 37 -4.84 -9.99 12.36
CA LEU A 37 -3.43 -10.29 12.50
C LEU A 37 -2.60 -9.03 12.18
N PRO A 38 -1.58 -8.70 13.01
CA PRO A 38 -1.27 -9.36 14.27
C PRO A 38 -2.35 -9.09 15.34
N ALA A 39 -2.47 -10.00 16.32
CA ALA A 39 -3.46 -9.86 17.40
C ALA A 39 -3.22 -8.61 18.27
N THR A 40 -1.95 -8.19 18.36
CA THR A 40 -1.54 -6.90 18.91
C THR A 40 -0.85 -6.11 17.80
N PHE A 41 -1.27 -4.86 17.57
CA PHE A 41 -0.77 -4.01 16.49
C PHE A 41 -0.59 -2.56 16.99
N CYS A 42 0.22 -1.77 16.30
CA CYS A 42 0.44 -0.36 16.61
C CYS A 42 0.22 0.54 15.37
N TYR A 43 0.48 1.85 15.48
CA TYR A 43 0.33 2.80 14.37
C TYR A 43 1.23 2.49 13.16
N ALA A 44 2.33 1.76 13.35
CA ALA A 44 3.19 1.35 12.24
C ALA A 44 2.60 0.12 11.54
N ASP A 45 1.99 -0.81 12.28
CA ASP A 45 1.60 -2.10 11.74
C ASP A 45 0.50 -1.99 10.68
N HIS A 46 0.66 -2.84 9.68
CA HIS A 46 -0.42 -3.16 8.78
C HIS A 46 -1.18 -4.38 9.33
N VAL A 47 -2.49 -4.39 9.15
CA VAL A 47 -3.33 -5.48 9.61
C VAL A 47 -3.80 -6.34 8.44
N ARG A 48 -3.97 -7.63 8.69
CA ARG A 48 -4.75 -8.53 7.86
C ARG A 48 -5.86 -9.11 8.70
N TYR A 49 -6.88 -9.63 8.06
CA TYR A 49 -7.86 -10.48 8.70
C TYR A 49 -8.13 -11.73 7.88
N GLU A 50 -8.54 -12.76 8.61
CA GLU A 50 -8.97 -14.03 8.06
C GLU A 50 -10.33 -14.41 8.64
N PHE A 51 -11.14 -15.11 7.84
CA PHE A 51 -12.35 -15.75 8.33
C PHE A 51 -12.62 -17.05 7.58
N ALA A 52 -13.09 -18.06 8.29
CA ALA A 52 -13.71 -19.21 7.68
C ALA A 52 -15.18 -18.92 7.38
N TYR A 53 -15.70 -19.51 6.31
CA TYR A 53 -17.10 -19.38 5.94
C TYR A 53 -17.65 -20.74 5.52
N ARG A 54 -18.92 -20.96 5.79
CA ARG A 54 -19.62 -22.21 5.40
C ARG A 54 -21.04 -21.93 4.92
N ASN A 55 -21.53 -22.79 4.03
CA ASN A 55 -22.87 -22.73 3.45
C ASN A 55 -23.16 -21.40 2.73
N PHE A 56 -22.21 -20.93 1.90
CA PHE A 56 -22.41 -19.80 0.99
C PHE A 56 -22.63 -20.35 -0.43
N PRO A 57 -23.85 -20.50 -0.94
CA PRO A 57 -24.06 -20.96 -2.31
C PRO A 57 -23.33 -20.06 -3.33
N GLY A 58 -22.48 -20.66 -4.16
CA GLY A 58 -21.59 -19.93 -5.09
C GLY A 58 -20.39 -19.25 -4.42
N GLY A 59 -20.14 -19.53 -3.15
CA GLY A 59 -19.03 -19.01 -2.36
C GLY A 59 -19.13 -17.52 -2.04
N LEU A 60 -18.01 -16.87 -1.78
CA LEU A 60 -17.94 -15.43 -1.54
C LEU A 60 -18.14 -14.61 -2.83
N ALA A 61 -18.04 -15.23 -4.00
CA ALA A 61 -18.30 -14.56 -5.28
C ALA A 61 -19.74 -14.03 -5.41
N THR A 62 -20.69 -14.57 -4.64
CA THR A 62 -22.10 -14.16 -4.63
C THR A 62 -22.41 -13.13 -3.54
N VAL A 63 -21.44 -12.80 -2.68
CA VAL A 63 -21.58 -11.78 -1.65
C VAL A 63 -21.65 -10.40 -2.31
N LYS A 64 -22.71 -9.66 -2.03
CA LYS A 64 -22.99 -8.35 -2.62
C LYS A 64 -22.03 -7.29 -2.10
N ASP A 65 -21.74 -7.34 -0.81
CA ASP A 65 -20.94 -6.36 -0.11
C ASP A 65 -20.24 -6.96 1.12
N VAL A 66 -19.07 -6.43 1.46
CA VAL A 66 -18.29 -6.84 2.63
C VAL A 66 -17.81 -5.61 3.35
N GLU A 67 -18.23 -5.47 4.59
CA GLU A 67 -17.79 -4.39 5.47
C GLU A 67 -16.95 -4.98 6.61
N VAL A 68 -15.85 -4.31 6.92
CA VAL A 68 -15.06 -4.62 8.12
C VAL A 68 -14.89 -3.33 8.90
N MET A 69 -15.63 -3.23 9.99
CA MET A 69 -15.58 -2.10 10.91
C MET A 69 -14.59 -2.38 12.03
N ALA A 70 -13.89 -1.35 12.48
CA ALA A 70 -13.10 -1.37 13.69
C ALA A 70 -13.60 -0.28 14.64
N ASP A 71 -14.00 -0.69 15.83
CA ASP A 71 -14.57 0.16 16.88
C ASP A 71 -13.72 0.06 18.15
N TRP A 72 -13.55 1.16 18.86
CA TRP A 72 -12.96 1.14 20.19
C TRP A 72 -13.61 2.20 21.09
N GLN A 73 -13.54 1.95 22.38
CA GLN A 73 -14.09 2.84 23.39
C GLN A 73 -13.14 2.95 24.57
N ARG A 74 -12.86 4.19 24.97
CA ARG A 74 -12.18 4.55 26.22
C ARG A 74 -12.91 5.72 26.85
N ALA A 75 -12.75 5.92 28.16
CA ALA A 75 -13.22 7.11 28.86
C ALA A 75 -12.75 8.40 28.15
N GLY A 76 -13.67 9.04 27.43
CA GLY A 76 -13.47 10.30 26.69
C GLY A 76 -13.04 10.18 25.22
N ASP A 77 -12.89 8.97 24.66
CA ASP A 77 -12.46 8.76 23.27
C ASP A 77 -13.21 7.55 22.67
N GLN A 78 -14.10 7.81 21.69
CA GLN A 78 -14.84 6.79 20.94
C GLN A 78 -14.74 7.13 19.45
N ALA A 79 -14.34 6.15 18.65
CA ALA A 79 -14.35 6.29 17.21
C ALA A 79 -14.51 4.93 16.50
N THR A 80 -14.93 5.02 15.24
CA THR A 80 -15.28 3.89 14.37
C THR A 80 -14.64 4.10 13.00
N LEU A 81 -13.94 3.07 12.49
CA LEU A 81 -13.36 3.04 11.16
C LEU A 81 -14.08 2.00 10.29
N MET A 82 -14.77 2.43 9.25
CA MET A 82 -15.76 1.59 8.53
C MET A 82 -15.25 0.99 7.20
N TRP A 83 -14.38 1.70 6.45
CA TRP A 83 -14.14 1.38 5.03
C TRP A 83 -12.74 0.88 4.65
N ARG A 84 -11.74 1.04 5.53
CA ARG A 84 -10.34 0.78 5.16
C ARG A 84 -9.94 -0.69 5.14
N LEU A 85 -10.82 -1.59 5.57
CA LEU A 85 -10.52 -3.01 5.75
C LEU A 85 -11.26 -3.90 4.73
N ALA A 86 -12.28 -3.40 4.04
CA ALA A 86 -13.06 -4.21 3.10
C ALA A 86 -12.22 -4.78 1.92
N PRO A 87 -12.44 -6.06 1.53
CA PRO A 87 -11.76 -6.68 0.40
C PRO A 87 -12.40 -6.26 -0.93
N ARG A 88 -11.67 -6.38 -2.05
CA ARG A 88 -12.24 -6.15 -3.38
C ARG A 88 -13.19 -7.27 -3.80
N ARG A 89 -14.13 -6.96 -4.70
CA ARG A 89 -15.01 -7.97 -5.31
C ARG A 89 -14.22 -9.05 -6.04
N GLU A 90 -13.13 -8.66 -6.70
CA GLU A 90 -12.21 -9.55 -7.40
C GLU A 90 -11.48 -10.50 -6.44
N GLU A 91 -11.17 -10.06 -5.21
CA GLU A 91 -10.64 -10.94 -4.17
C GLU A 91 -11.65 -12.00 -3.76
N LEU A 92 -12.91 -11.60 -3.54
CA LEU A 92 -14.00 -12.51 -3.17
C LEU A 92 -14.38 -13.46 -4.32
N ALA A 93 -14.32 -12.99 -5.57
CA ALA A 93 -14.67 -13.76 -6.76
C ALA A 93 -13.82 -15.02 -6.95
N ARG A 94 -12.61 -15.07 -6.38
CA ARG A 94 -11.75 -16.26 -6.38
C ARG A 94 -12.23 -17.37 -5.44
N HIS A 95 -13.13 -17.06 -4.51
CA HIS A 95 -13.65 -17.98 -3.51
C HIS A 95 -15.05 -18.46 -3.90
N THR A 96 -15.12 -19.43 -4.83
CA THR A 96 -16.39 -19.97 -5.37
C THR A 96 -16.93 -21.19 -4.63
N SER A 97 -16.10 -21.82 -3.80
CA SER A 97 -16.51 -22.96 -2.98
C SER A 97 -17.47 -22.53 -1.88
N ALA A 98 -18.48 -23.36 -1.57
CA ALA A 98 -19.52 -23.02 -0.60
C ALA A 98 -19.02 -22.90 0.85
N SER A 99 -17.83 -23.42 1.12
CA SER A 99 -17.11 -23.28 2.37
C SER A 99 -15.63 -23.08 2.08
N GLY A 100 -14.91 -22.40 2.97
CA GLY A 100 -13.48 -22.16 2.84
C GLY A 100 -12.94 -21.15 3.85
N THR A 101 -11.70 -20.74 3.64
CA THR A 101 -11.06 -19.67 4.42
C THR A 101 -10.69 -18.53 3.49
N PHE A 102 -11.07 -17.32 3.86
CA PHE A 102 -10.63 -16.08 3.22
C PHE A 102 -9.52 -15.45 4.05
N VAL A 103 -8.46 -14.99 3.38
CA VAL A 103 -7.39 -14.19 3.99
C VAL A 103 -7.24 -12.93 3.15
N SER A 104 -7.38 -11.78 3.78
CA SER A 104 -7.17 -10.49 3.11
C SER A 104 -5.70 -10.24 2.81
N GLY A 105 -5.43 -9.43 1.78
CA GLY A 105 -4.12 -8.79 1.62
C GLY A 105 -3.85 -7.78 2.74
N LEU A 106 -2.69 -7.13 2.68
CA LEU A 106 -2.35 -6.08 3.64
C LEU A 106 -3.41 -4.98 3.68
N ARG A 107 -3.81 -4.55 4.87
CA ARG A 107 -4.71 -3.42 5.07
C ARG A 107 -4.05 -2.36 5.93
N TYR A 108 -4.21 -1.12 5.48
CA TYR A 108 -3.67 0.04 6.17
C TYR A 108 -4.54 0.43 7.36
N TRP A 109 -3.96 0.39 8.55
CA TRP A 109 -4.56 0.94 9.76
C TRP A 109 -4.37 2.46 9.79
N ARG A 110 -5.47 3.23 9.89
CA ARG A 110 -5.38 4.70 9.91
C ARG A 110 -4.79 5.16 11.24
N GLN A 111 -3.69 5.92 11.20
CA GLN A 111 -3.14 6.55 12.39
C GLN A 111 -4.01 7.70 12.93
N GLU A 112 -4.63 8.50 12.06
CA GLU A 112 -5.61 9.52 12.45
C GLU A 112 -6.88 8.87 12.99
N GLY A 113 -7.15 9.11 14.27
CA GLY A 113 -8.17 8.34 14.99
C GLY A 113 -7.69 6.96 15.36
N ALA A 114 -6.39 6.68 15.46
CA ALA A 114 -5.95 5.50 16.19
C ALA A 114 -6.17 5.72 17.70
N PRO A 115 -6.48 4.66 18.46
CA PRO A 115 -6.69 4.77 19.91
C PRO A 115 -5.46 5.28 20.65
N ARG A 116 -5.65 5.87 21.84
CA ARG A 116 -4.59 6.20 22.79
C ARG A 116 -4.71 5.40 24.09
N GLY A 117 -3.60 5.11 24.73
CA GLY A 117 -3.52 4.41 26.02
C GLY A 117 -3.51 2.89 25.93
N GLY A 118 -3.33 2.32 24.74
CA GLY A 118 -3.49 0.90 24.45
C GLY A 118 -4.92 0.40 24.70
N VAL A 119 -5.70 0.15 23.66
CA VAL A 119 -7.12 -0.24 23.77
C VAL A 119 -7.39 -1.56 23.05
N ASP A 120 -8.44 -2.24 23.47
CA ASP A 120 -9.00 -3.32 22.69
C ASP A 120 -9.86 -2.73 21.58
N VAL A 121 -9.55 -3.12 20.34
CA VAL A 121 -10.28 -2.75 19.14
C VAL A 121 -11.17 -3.92 18.76
N GLN A 122 -12.47 -3.66 18.72
CA GLN A 122 -13.48 -4.60 18.27
C GLN A 122 -13.63 -4.49 16.75
N PHE A 123 -13.32 -5.58 16.06
CA PHE A 123 -13.53 -5.69 14.63
C PHE A 123 -14.84 -6.43 14.37
N ARG A 124 -15.65 -5.89 13.46
CA ARG A 124 -16.89 -6.50 12.98
C ARG A 124 -16.83 -6.69 11.48
N LEU A 125 -16.90 -7.94 11.05
CA LEU A 125 -17.12 -8.32 9.66
C LEU A 125 -18.64 -8.41 9.41
N THR A 126 -19.10 -7.82 8.31
CA THR A 126 -20.47 -7.94 7.81
C THR A 126 -20.42 -8.35 6.34
N LEU A 127 -20.91 -9.55 6.03
CA LEU A 127 -21.13 -10.03 4.66
C LEU A 127 -22.59 -9.84 4.29
N THR A 128 -22.87 -9.05 3.26
CA THR A 128 -24.23 -8.86 2.72
C THR A 128 -24.45 -9.83 1.57
N LEU A 129 -25.37 -10.78 1.74
CA LEU A 129 -25.73 -11.77 0.73
C LEU A 129 -26.57 -11.14 -0.40
N ALA A 130 -26.69 -11.86 -1.52
CA ALA A 130 -27.48 -11.42 -2.67
C ALA A 130 -28.97 -11.16 -2.35
N ASP A 131 -29.52 -11.93 -1.40
CA ASP A 131 -30.90 -11.79 -0.91
C ASP A 131 -31.07 -10.68 0.16
N GLY A 132 -30.00 -9.93 0.46
CA GLY A 132 -30.00 -8.85 1.44
C GLY A 132 -29.78 -9.29 2.89
N ARG A 133 -29.69 -10.59 3.19
CA ARG A 133 -29.34 -11.06 4.55
C ARG A 133 -27.89 -10.71 4.89
N HIS A 134 -27.63 -10.49 6.18
CA HIS A 134 -26.29 -10.25 6.69
C HIS A 134 -25.76 -11.45 7.47
N VAL A 135 -24.50 -11.79 7.23
CA VAL A 135 -23.75 -12.75 8.05
C VAL A 135 -22.59 -11.99 8.69
N THR A 136 -22.48 -12.06 10.01
CA THR A 136 -21.48 -11.28 10.75
C THR A 136 -20.46 -12.15 11.44
N GLY A 137 -19.27 -11.58 11.68
CA GLY A 137 -18.24 -12.15 12.54
C GLY A 137 -17.60 -11.05 13.38
N THR A 138 -17.08 -11.39 14.55
CA THR A 138 -16.38 -10.43 15.41
C THR A 138 -15.00 -10.96 15.81
N ALA A 139 -14.06 -10.04 15.94
CA ALA A 139 -12.71 -10.31 16.40
C ALA A 139 -12.27 -9.17 17.32
N THR A 140 -11.39 -9.47 18.26
CA THR A 140 -10.78 -8.45 19.12
C THR A 140 -9.28 -8.43 18.83
N GLY A 141 -8.74 -7.25 18.59
CA GLY A 141 -7.30 -7.02 18.55
C GLY A 141 -6.91 -5.97 19.59
N ARG A 142 -5.63 -5.97 19.98
CA ARG A 142 -5.07 -5.04 20.95
C ARG A 142 -4.27 -3.96 20.22
N TYR A 143 -4.73 -2.72 20.24
CA TYR A 143 -3.90 -1.61 19.80
C TYR A 143 -2.90 -1.25 20.90
N ALA A 144 -1.62 -1.14 20.55
CA ALA A 144 -0.54 -0.69 21.43
C ALA A 144 -0.14 0.74 21.07
N ASP A 145 0.09 1.57 22.09
CA ASP A 145 0.52 2.97 21.89
C ASP A 145 1.91 3.11 21.29
N SER A 146 2.77 2.14 21.59
CA SER A 146 4.11 2.06 21.06
C SER A 146 4.25 0.81 20.20
N CYS A 147 4.99 0.98 19.10
CA CYS A 147 5.43 -0.15 18.30
C CYS A 147 6.64 -0.80 18.98
N PRO A 148 6.77 -2.13 18.96
CA PRO A 148 7.99 -2.79 19.42
C PRO A 148 9.19 -2.29 18.61
N PRO A 149 10.39 -2.28 19.21
CA PRO A 149 11.60 -1.88 18.50
C PRO A 149 11.79 -2.75 17.26
N VAL A 150 12.08 -2.09 16.15
CA VAL A 150 12.31 -2.73 14.87
C VAL A 150 13.60 -3.55 14.96
N ILE A 151 13.55 -4.86 14.74
CA ILE A 151 14.76 -5.66 14.61
C ILE A 151 15.20 -5.59 13.13
N PRO A 152 16.26 -4.84 12.80
CA PRO A 152 16.70 -4.70 11.43
C PRO A 152 17.22 -6.04 10.89
N ARG A 153 16.93 -6.30 9.62
CA ARG A 153 17.51 -7.39 8.85
C ARG A 153 18.45 -6.80 7.81
N ALA A 154 19.68 -7.30 7.78
CA ALA A 154 20.63 -7.02 6.71
C ALA A 154 20.37 -7.87 5.45
N THR A 155 19.59 -8.95 5.57
CA THR A 155 19.27 -9.89 4.49
C THR A 155 17.92 -10.57 4.70
N LEU A 156 17.28 -10.96 3.60
CA LEU A 156 16.07 -11.80 3.55
C LEU A 156 16.37 -13.23 3.03
N ALA A 157 17.63 -13.69 3.08
CA ALA A 157 18.01 -15.02 2.61
C ALA A 157 17.24 -16.17 3.29
N GLY A 158 16.76 -15.97 4.53
CA GLY A 158 15.90 -16.93 5.25
C GLY A 158 14.44 -16.97 4.76
N GLY A 159 14.09 -16.19 3.73
CA GLY A 159 12.74 -16.13 3.16
C GLY A 159 11.64 -15.54 4.05
N PRO A 160 11.89 -14.52 4.90
CA PRO A 160 10.82 -13.90 5.67
C PRO A 160 9.87 -13.14 4.75
N THR A 161 8.56 -13.25 5.01
CA THR A 161 7.51 -12.43 4.41
C THR A 161 6.81 -11.58 5.47
N GLY A 162 5.95 -10.67 5.05
CA GLY A 162 5.29 -9.70 5.93
C GLY A 162 6.23 -8.55 6.30
N ARG A 163 5.99 -7.96 7.46
CA ARG A 163 6.72 -6.79 7.91
C ARG A 163 8.15 -7.14 8.33
N VAL A 164 9.14 -6.45 7.75
CA VAL A 164 10.55 -6.58 8.09
C VAL A 164 11.19 -5.21 8.31
N GLY A 165 12.04 -5.12 9.32
CA GLY A 165 12.86 -3.95 9.59
C GLY A 165 14.14 -3.93 8.78
N PHE A 166 14.64 -2.76 8.39
CA PHE A 166 15.97 -2.62 7.81
C PHE A 166 16.60 -1.25 8.06
N GLU A 167 17.93 -1.22 8.09
CA GLU A 167 18.71 -0.02 8.37
C GLU A 167 18.83 0.90 7.13
N THR A 168 18.83 2.20 7.40
CA THR A 168 19.03 3.27 6.44
C THR A 168 19.61 4.50 7.17
N THR A 169 19.82 5.60 6.45
CA THR A 169 20.13 6.90 7.06
C THR A 169 19.18 7.98 6.54
N THR A 170 19.14 9.11 7.22
CA THR A 170 18.36 10.29 6.83
C THR A 170 19.33 11.42 6.49
N PRO A 171 19.95 11.40 5.29
CA PRO A 171 20.84 12.48 4.87
C PRO A 171 20.05 13.75 4.58
N THR A 172 20.66 14.89 4.83
CA THR A 172 20.21 16.18 4.30
C THR A 172 20.27 16.16 2.76
N THR A 173 19.57 17.09 2.11
CA THR A 173 19.64 17.28 0.65
C THR A 173 21.08 17.42 0.17
N THR A 174 21.89 18.22 0.86
CA THR A 174 23.30 18.44 0.50
C THR A 174 24.14 17.17 0.64
N GLU A 175 24.02 16.44 1.75
CA GLU A 175 24.74 15.18 1.94
C GLU A 175 24.38 14.16 0.87
N PHE A 176 23.08 14.02 0.55
CA PHE A 176 22.63 13.11 -0.50
C PHE A 176 23.19 13.48 -1.88
N LEU A 177 23.12 14.75 -2.27
CA LEU A 177 23.55 15.20 -3.61
C LEU A 177 25.07 15.15 -3.79
N THR A 178 25.83 15.34 -2.72
CA THR A 178 27.30 15.26 -2.74
C THR A 178 27.84 13.85 -2.50
N GLY A 179 26.99 12.91 -2.08
CA GLY A 179 27.43 11.57 -1.68
C GLY A 179 28.21 11.56 -0.35
N ALA A 180 28.15 12.64 0.42
CA ALA A 180 28.78 12.69 1.73
C ALA A 180 28.17 11.61 2.63
N LYS A 181 29.04 10.81 3.27
CA LYS A 181 28.61 9.80 4.22
C LYS A 181 28.21 10.49 5.52
N GLY A 182 26.91 10.73 5.65
CA GLY A 182 26.27 11.39 6.79
C GLY A 182 24.81 10.98 6.92
N GLY A 183 24.03 11.81 7.60
CA GLY A 183 22.63 11.55 7.91
C GLY A 183 22.39 10.70 9.15
N GLN A 184 21.27 10.97 9.84
CA GLN A 184 20.92 10.26 11.07
C GLN A 184 20.57 8.80 10.77
N PRO A 185 21.17 7.81 11.46
CA PRO A 185 20.77 6.41 11.33
C PRO A 185 19.28 6.23 11.64
N ALA A 186 18.62 5.39 10.87
CA ALA A 186 17.23 5.03 11.09
C ALA A 186 17.02 3.55 10.80
N VAL A 187 16.03 2.97 11.48
CA VAL A 187 15.51 1.65 11.12
C VAL A 187 14.08 1.86 10.65
N ILE A 188 13.81 1.44 9.41
CA ILE A 188 12.50 1.59 8.78
C ILE A 188 11.90 0.25 8.43
N TRP A 189 10.65 0.27 7.97
CA TRP A 189 9.89 -0.92 7.67
C TRP A 189 9.73 -1.15 6.17
N GLY A 190 9.64 -2.42 5.81
CA GLY A 190 9.02 -2.82 4.56
C GLY A 190 8.14 -4.04 4.71
N ASP A 191 7.02 -4.07 4.00
CA ASP A 191 6.05 -5.16 4.04
C ASP A 191 6.14 -5.97 2.75
N LEU A 192 6.68 -7.19 2.84
CA LEU A 192 6.80 -8.12 1.71
C LEU A 192 5.57 -9.03 1.59
N GLU A 193 4.83 -8.90 0.50
CA GLU A 193 3.79 -9.86 0.12
C GLU A 193 4.21 -10.66 -1.11
N LEU A 194 4.06 -11.98 -1.03
CA LEU A 194 4.23 -12.85 -2.18
C LEU A 194 2.83 -13.19 -2.73
N PRO A 195 2.63 -13.15 -4.06
CA PRO A 195 1.38 -13.59 -4.67
C PRO A 195 1.11 -15.07 -4.38
N PRO A 196 -0.18 -15.49 -4.37
CA PRO A 196 -0.54 -16.90 -4.24
C PRO A 196 0.07 -17.71 -5.38
N SER A 197 0.85 -18.74 -5.04
CA SER A 197 1.38 -19.79 -5.93
C SER A 197 2.09 -19.32 -7.22
N GLY A 198 3.41 -19.51 -7.25
CA GLY A 198 4.21 -19.53 -8.47
C GLY A 198 5.46 -20.37 -8.23
N ALA A 199 5.79 -21.29 -9.15
CA ALA A 199 7.04 -22.01 -9.09
C ALA A 199 8.22 -21.06 -9.38
N GLY A 200 9.33 -21.19 -8.64
CA GLY A 200 10.54 -20.41 -8.86
C GLY A 200 10.54 -19.00 -8.27
N ARG A 201 11.45 -18.17 -8.79
CA ARG A 201 11.66 -16.78 -8.35
C ARG A 201 10.65 -15.85 -9.03
N LEU A 202 10.05 -14.99 -8.23
CA LEU A 202 9.00 -14.06 -8.59
C LEU A 202 9.61 -12.69 -8.94
N PRO A 203 9.05 -11.98 -9.93
CA PRO A 203 9.30 -10.56 -10.06
C PRO A 203 8.72 -9.80 -8.87
N ALA A 204 9.20 -8.59 -8.62
CA ALA A 204 8.67 -7.74 -7.57
C ALA A 204 8.51 -6.27 -7.98
N VAL A 205 7.65 -5.57 -7.27
CA VAL A 205 7.55 -4.10 -7.31
C VAL A 205 7.71 -3.56 -5.90
N ILE A 206 8.68 -2.68 -5.72
CA ILE A 206 8.81 -1.85 -4.53
C ILE A 206 7.82 -0.69 -4.65
N LEU A 207 6.99 -0.50 -3.63
CA LEU A 207 5.98 0.54 -3.54
C LEU A 207 6.45 1.58 -2.50
N ILE A 208 6.61 2.83 -2.91
CA ILE A 208 6.99 3.94 -2.03
C ILE A 208 5.89 5.00 -1.93
N HIS A 209 5.61 5.41 -0.71
CA HIS A 209 4.48 6.28 -0.39
C HIS A 209 4.70 7.76 -0.74
N GLY A 210 3.60 8.52 -0.77
CA GLY A 210 3.58 9.97 -0.94
C GLY A 210 3.88 10.75 0.33
N SER A 211 3.55 12.04 0.38
CA SER A 211 3.82 12.88 1.56
C SER A 211 3.06 12.43 2.81
N GLU A 212 1.91 11.77 2.67
CA GLU A 212 1.06 11.37 3.81
C GLU A 212 1.53 10.08 4.53
N GLY A 213 2.68 9.52 4.17
CA GLY A 213 3.07 8.18 4.63
C GLY A 213 2.36 7.08 3.85
N VAL A 214 2.59 5.82 4.25
CA VAL A 214 1.91 4.67 3.64
C VAL A 214 0.40 4.79 3.83
N GLY A 215 -0.39 4.45 2.82
CA GLY A 215 -1.84 4.51 2.90
C GLY A 215 -2.58 3.44 2.09
N PRO A 216 -3.91 3.55 1.96
CA PRO A 216 -4.72 2.61 1.19
C PRO A 216 -4.27 2.47 -0.27
N ARG A 217 -3.73 3.53 -0.87
CA ARG A 217 -3.19 3.52 -2.24
C ARG A 217 -2.14 2.43 -2.44
N GLU A 218 -1.13 2.36 -1.57
CA GLU A 218 -0.06 1.36 -1.69
C GLU A 218 -0.61 -0.06 -1.54
N ALA A 219 -1.54 -0.27 -0.59
CA ALA A 219 -2.22 -1.56 -0.43
C ALA A 219 -3.02 -1.95 -1.69
N ARG A 220 -3.75 -1.02 -2.32
CA ARG A 220 -4.50 -1.29 -3.56
C ARG A 220 -3.58 -1.62 -4.72
N TRP A 221 -2.47 -0.89 -4.89
CA TRP A 221 -1.46 -1.26 -5.90
C TRP A 221 -0.84 -2.63 -5.63
N ALA A 222 -0.57 -2.98 -4.37
CA ALA A 222 -0.06 -4.30 -4.02
C ALA A 222 -1.02 -5.41 -4.46
N GLU A 223 -2.32 -5.24 -4.19
CA GLU A 223 -3.35 -6.19 -4.62
C GLU A 223 -3.45 -6.32 -6.15
N GLU A 224 -3.42 -5.21 -6.88
CA GLU A 224 -3.45 -5.21 -8.36
C GLU A 224 -2.24 -5.94 -8.96
N LEU A 225 -1.06 -5.78 -8.36
CA LEU A 225 0.17 -6.43 -8.83
C LEU A 225 0.22 -7.91 -8.46
N ALA A 226 -0.28 -8.28 -7.29
CA ALA A 226 -0.37 -9.68 -6.85
C ALA A 226 -1.25 -10.51 -7.79
N GLU A 227 -2.30 -9.93 -8.37
CA GLU A 227 -3.19 -10.61 -9.34
C GLU A 227 -2.49 -11.06 -10.61
N ILE A 228 -1.41 -10.39 -11.01
CA ILE A 228 -0.60 -10.79 -12.17
C ILE A 228 0.66 -11.57 -11.77
N GLY A 229 0.73 -12.06 -10.52
CA GLY A 229 1.84 -12.90 -10.05
C GLY A 229 3.10 -12.12 -9.69
N VAL A 230 2.98 -10.84 -9.30
CA VAL A 230 4.10 -9.99 -8.90
C VAL A 230 4.13 -9.80 -7.39
N ALA A 231 5.28 -10.03 -6.77
CA ALA A 231 5.50 -9.75 -5.36
C ALA A 231 5.58 -8.24 -5.10
N THR A 232 5.19 -7.80 -3.91
CA THR A 232 5.16 -6.37 -3.57
C THR A 232 5.92 -6.13 -2.28
N PHE A 233 6.69 -5.05 -2.25
CA PHE A 233 7.41 -4.61 -1.06
C PHE A 233 7.08 -3.14 -0.78
N ILE A 234 6.16 -2.90 0.16
CA ILE A 234 5.77 -1.54 0.54
C ILE A 234 6.81 -0.99 1.51
N VAL A 235 7.46 0.11 1.15
CA VAL A 235 8.46 0.78 2.00
C VAL A 235 7.78 1.88 2.80
N ASP A 236 7.94 1.85 4.11
CA ASP A 236 7.51 2.91 5.03
C ASP A 236 8.71 3.72 5.50
N SER A 237 8.94 4.87 4.85
CA SER A 237 10.01 5.80 5.18
C SER A 237 9.70 6.69 6.40
N THR A 238 8.51 6.55 7.01
CA THR A 238 8.00 7.48 8.03
C THR A 238 7.97 6.87 9.42
N SER A 239 7.22 5.78 9.62
CA SER A 239 6.89 5.31 10.98
C SER A 239 8.13 4.87 11.78
N GLY A 240 9.12 4.26 11.13
CA GLY A 240 10.40 3.89 11.78
C GLY A 240 11.24 5.09 12.22
N ARG A 241 10.97 6.28 11.69
CA ARG A 241 11.56 7.57 12.10
C ARG A 241 10.69 8.32 13.12
N GLY A 242 9.60 7.73 13.59
CA GLY A 242 8.63 8.39 14.48
C GLY A 242 7.81 9.49 13.80
N LEU A 243 7.83 9.54 12.46
CA LEU A 243 7.10 10.52 11.66
C LEU A 243 5.74 9.96 11.25
N LYS A 244 4.73 10.84 11.21
CA LYS A 244 3.38 10.49 10.72
C LYS A 244 3.25 10.68 9.22
N ASN A 245 3.90 11.72 8.72
CA ASN A 245 3.93 12.13 7.33
C ASN A 245 5.36 12.62 7.00
N VAL A 246 5.63 12.83 5.72
CA VAL A 246 6.88 13.40 5.24
C VAL A 246 6.95 14.86 5.68
N THR A 247 7.99 15.18 6.43
CA THR A 247 8.30 16.55 6.87
C THR A 247 9.49 17.10 6.07
N ALA A 248 9.87 18.35 6.34
CA ALA A 248 11.11 18.93 5.81
C ALA A 248 12.36 18.09 6.17
N ASP A 249 12.33 17.40 7.31
CA ASP A 249 13.44 16.59 7.83
C ASP A 249 13.58 15.22 7.13
N LEU A 250 12.63 14.86 6.26
CA LEU A 250 12.70 13.67 5.42
C LEU A 250 12.76 14.08 3.93
N PRO A 251 13.93 14.52 3.44
CA PRO A 251 14.08 14.94 2.05
C PRO A 251 13.92 13.77 1.09
N SER A 252 13.53 14.04 -0.16
CA SER A 252 13.34 12.99 -1.17
C SER A 252 14.61 12.15 -1.41
N GLY A 253 15.79 12.72 -1.21
CA GLY A 253 17.06 11.98 -1.24
C GLY A 253 17.15 10.85 -0.20
N ALA A 254 16.67 11.09 1.03
CA ALA A 254 16.59 10.06 2.06
C ALA A 254 15.62 8.94 1.66
N MET A 255 14.46 9.28 1.07
CA MET A 255 13.52 8.26 0.56
C MET A 255 14.08 7.50 -0.66
N ILE A 256 14.89 8.13 -1.51
CA ILE A 256 15.62 7.44 -2.59
C ILE A 256 16.63 6.45 -1.99
N LEU A 257 17.33 6.81 -0.91
CA LEU A 257 18.21 5.90 -0.19
C LEU A 257 17.43 4.70 0.38
N ASP A 258 16.25 4.94 0.97
CA ASP A 258 15.40 3.90 1.52
C ASP A 258 15.00 2.85 0.47
N VAL A 259 14.58 3.27 -0.74
CA VAL A 259 14.23 2.33 -1.81
C VAL A 259 15.45 1.61 -2.38
N TYR A 260 16.64 2.21 -2.34
CA TYR A 260 17.88 1.49 -2.67
C TYR A 260 18.26 0.44 -1.63
N ARG A 261 18.08 0.73 -0.33
CA ARG A 261 18.27 -0.27 0.74
C ARG A 261 17.24 -1.39 0.61
N ALA A 262 15.99 -1.06 0.33
CA ALA A 262 14.93 -2.02 0.02
C ALA A 262 15.29 -2.90 -1.18
N LEU A 263 15.80 -2.32 -2.28
CA LEU A 263 16.22 -3.07 -3.47
C LEU A 263 17.33 -4.09 -3.13
N GLY A 264 18.38 -3.66 -2.43
CA GLY A 264 19.46 -4.54 -2.01
C GLY A 264 18.99 -5.66 -1.08
N LEU A 265 18.11 -5.33 -0.13
CA LEU A 265 17.51 -6.28 0.80
C LEU A 265 16.65 -7.33 0.06
N LEU A 266 15.76 -6.87 -0.82
CA LEU A 266 14.84 -7.72 -1.57
C LEU A 266 15.55 -8.66 -2.55
N ALA A 267 16.67 -8.20 -3.14
CA ALA A 267 17.52 -9.01 -4.02
C ALA A 267 18.09 -10.27 -3.35
N THR A 268 18.18 -10.29 -2.01
CA THR A 268 18.66 -11.44 -1.24
C THR A 268 17.57 -12.48 -0.94
N HIS A 269 16.29 -12.18 -1.19
CA HIS A 269 15.20 -13.09 -0.87
C HIS A 269 15.18 -14.29 -1.84
N PRO A 270 15.11 -15.55 -1.37
CA PRO A 270 15.24 -16.74 -2.22
C PRO A 270 14.12 -16.88 -3.26
N ARG A 271 12.94 -16.30 -2.97
CA ARG A 271 11.79 -16.27 -3.88
C ARG A 271 11.70 -15.05 -4.79
N ILE A 272 12.58 -14.05 -4.67
CA ILE A 272 12.53 -12.86 -5.54
C ILE A 272 13.65 -12.91 -6.57
N ASP A 273 13.33 -12.60 -7.82
CA ASP A 273 14.29 -12.45 -8.90
C ASP A 273 14.86 -11.03 -8.91
N PRO A 274 16.16 -10.83 -8.59
CA PRO A 274 16.77 -9.51 -8.47
C PRO A 274 16.84 -8.77 -9.81
N SER A 275 16.73 -9.47 -10.94
CA SER A 275 16.72 -8.86 -12.26
C SER A 275 15.35 -8.31 -12.67
N ARG A 276 14.31 -8.59 -11.88
CA ARG A 276 12.91 -8.23 -12.15
C ARG A 276 12.27 -7.51 -10.98
N ILE A 277 12.93 -6.48 -10.46
CA ILE A 277 12.42 -5.59 -9.41
C ILE A 277 12.16 -4.20 -9.99
N ALA A 278 10.93 -3.71 -9.97
CA ALA A 278 10.59 -2.34 -10.39
C ALA A 278 10.25 -1.45 -9.19
N LEU A 279 10.18 -0.13 -9.43
CA LEU A 279 9.84 0.87 -8.40
C LEU A 279 8.62 1.70 -8.82
N LEU A 280 7.58 1.71 -8.01
CA LEU A 280 6.36 2.50 -8.20
C LEU A 280 6.14 3.42 -7.00
N GLY A 281 5.78 4.68 -7.24
CA GLY A 281 5.41 5.61 -6.18
C GLY A 281 4.60 6.79 -6.71
N GLY A 282 3.80 7.41 -5.84
CA GLY A 282 2.92 8.54 -6.19
C GLY A 282 3.29 9.83 -5.45
N SER A 283 3.07 11.00 -6.06
CA SER A 283 3.40 12.31 -5.48
C SER A 283 4.88 12.39 -5.09
N ARG A 284 5.19 12.59 -3.81
CA ARG A 284 6.54 12.47 -3.24
C ARG A 284 7.20 11.11 -3.57
N GLY A 285 6.47 10.01 -3.49
CA GLY A 285 6.94 8.70 -3.92
C GLY A 285 7.15 8.61 -5.43
N GLY A 286 6.43 9.41 -6.22
CA GLY A 286 6.64 9.56 -7.65
C GLY A 286 7.95 10.29 -7.96
N VAL A 287 8.25 11.34 -7.19
CA VAL A 287 9.56 12.03 -7.23
C VAL A 287 10.69 11.04 -6.92
N VAL A 288 10.52 10.23 -5.87
CA VAL A 288 11.47 9.17 -5.50
C VAL A 288 11.62 8.15 -6.62
N SER A 289 10.52 7.63 -7.17
CA SER A 289 10.52 6.67 -8.27
C SER A 289 11.22 7.22 -9.51
N LEU A 290 10.92 8.45 -9.91
CA LEU A 290 11.51 9.09 -11.08
C LEU A 290 13.01 9.32 -10.89
N TYR A 291 13.42 9.98 -9.80
CA TYR A 291 14.82 10.39 -9.64
C TYR A 291 15.75 9.29 -9.10
N ALA A 292 15.21 8.18 -8.57
CA ALA A 292 15.99 6.95 -8.38
C ALA A 292 16.48 6.33 -9.70
N SER A 293 16.01 6.83 -10.86
CA SER A 293 16.57 6.45 -12.17
C SER A 293 17.88 7.18 -12.50
N LEU A 294 18.20 8.32 -11.86
CA LEU A 294 19.40 9.09 -12.16
C LEU A 294 20.66 8.27 -11.90
N THR A 295 21.51 8.16 -12.92
CA THR A 295 22.71 7.33 -12.90
C THR A 295 23.68 7.78 -11.81
N ARG A 296 23.81 9.09 -11.58
CA ARG A 296 24.61 9.64 -10.48
C ARG A 296 24.12 9.15 -9.12
N PHE A 297 22.82 9.22 -8.85
CA PHE A 297 22.25 8.77 -7.57
C PHE A 297 22.39 7.25 -7.39
N ARG A 298 22.14 6.47 -8.45
CA ARG A 298 22.33 5.02 -8.43
C ARG A 298 23.77 4.64 -8.12
N ARG A 299 24.76 5.30 -8.74
CA ARG A 299 26.19 5.04 -8.50
C ARG A 299 26.63 5.40 -7.09
N MET A 300 26.13 6.49 -6.53
CA MET A 300 26.51 6.94 -5.18
C MET A 300 25.85 6.11 -4.07
N HIS A 301 24.57 5.77 -4.24
CA HIS A 301 23.72 5.31 -3.13
C HIS A 301 23.10 3.92 -3.35
N GLY A 302 23.03 3.48 -4.60
CA GLY A 302 22.43 2.21 -4.99
C GLY A 302 23.26 1.00 -4.54
N PRO A 303 22.61 -0.16 -4.34
CA PRO A 303 23.31 -1.41 -4.05
C PRO A 303 24.18 -1.86 -5.24
N ALA A 304 25.31 -2.51 -4.96
CA ALA A 304 26.17 -3.07 -6.00
C ALA A 304 25.49 -4.29 -6.67
N GLY A 305 25.63 -4.41 -7.98
CA GLY A 305 25.21 -5.60 -8.74
C GLY A 305 23.70 -5.75 -8.97
N VAL A 306 22.88 -4.81 -8.50
CA VAL A 306 21.43 -4.81 -8.75
C VAL A 306 20.92 -3.39 -9.02
N GLU A 307 20.00 -3.26 -9.97
CA GLU A 307 19.30 -2.02 -10.28
C GLU A 307 17.82 -2.32 -10.49
N PHE A 308 16.97 -1.28 -10.43
CA PHE A 308 15.57 -1.43 -10.79
C PHE A 308 15.43 -1.75 -12.28
N ALA A 309 14.58 -2.72 -12.61
CA ALA A 309 14.27 -3.12 -13.97
C ALA A 309 13.32 -2.15 -14.69
N ALA A 310 12.55 -1.33 -13.95
CA ALA A 310 11.71 -0.27 -14.48
C ALA A 310 11.27 0.72 -13.38
N TYR A 311 10.84 1.91 -13.79
CA TYR A 311 10.37 2.99 -12.92
C TYR A 311 8.95 3.44 -13.31
N LEU A 312 8.04 3.50 -12.34
CA LEU A 312 6.61 3.76 -12.52
C LEU A 312 6.17 4.96 -11.65
N PRO A 313 6.65 6.19 -11.93
CA PRO A 313 6.24 7.37 -11.16
C PRO A 313 4.82 7.84 -11.50
N PHE A 314 4.02 8.06 -10.46
CA PHE A 314 2.68 8.62 -10.53
C PHE A 314 2.69 10.08 -10.07
N TYR A 315 2.27 10.99 -10.95
CA TYR A 315 2.18 12.44 -10.75
C TYR A 315 3.34 13.03 -9.94
N PRO A 316 4.60 12.80 -10.37
CA PRO A 316 5.77 13.35 -9.69
C PRO A 316 5.83 14.88 -9.86
N GLY A 317 6.40 15.58 -8.88
CA GLY A 317 6.87 16.95 -9.09
C GLY A 317 8.17 16.98 -9.89
N CYS A 318 8.11 17.28 -11.19
CA CYS A 318 9.29 17.37 -12.08
C CYS A 318 9.92 18.76 -12.10
N VAL A 319 10.11 19.38 -10.93
CA VAL A 319 10.45 20.82 -10.83
C VAL A 319 11.91 21.11 -10.47
N VAL A 320 12.72 20.08 -10.20
CA VAL A 320 14.14 20.22 -9.88
C VAL A 320 14.98 19.83 -11.09
N ASP A 321 15.77 20.76 -11.63
CA ASP A 321 16.81 20.43 -12.61
C ASP A 321 18.07 20.00 -11.85
N TYR A 322 18.27 18.69 -11.74
CA TYR A 322 19.48 18.11 -11.15
C TYR A 322 20.67 18.18 -12.12
N ILE A 323 21.88 18.27 -11.57
CA ILE A 323 23.12 18.06 -12.31
C ILE A 323 23.09 16.64 -12.90
N ASP A 324 23.46 16.53 -14.18
CA ASP A 324 23.35 15.31 -14.99
C ASP A 324 21.91 14.76 -15.08
N GLY A 325 20.90 15.63 -14.98
CA GLY A 325 19.48 15.26 -14.97
C GLY A 325 18.99 14.48 -16.19
N GLU A 326 19.72 14.50 -17.31
CA GLU A 326 19.41 13.69 -18.51
C GLU A 326 20.02 12.28 -18.46
N GLN A 327 21.01 12.06 -17.58
CA GLN A 327 21.70 10.78 -17.43
C GLN A 327 20.92 9.84 -16.50
N VAL A 328 19.80 9.29 -16.99
CA VAL A 328 19.03 8.25 -16.30
C VAL A 328 19.49 6.85 -16.69
N SER A 329 19.05 5.84 -15.91
CA SER A 329 19.17 4.41 -16.23
C SER A 329 18.66 4.12 -17.63
N ASP A 330 19.20 3.08 -18.28
CA ASP A 330 18.71 2.61 -19.58
C ASP A 330 17.44 1.74 -19.45
N ARG A 331 16.91 1.63 -18.22
CA ARG A 331 15.68 0.91 -17.90
C ARG A 331 14.46 1.80 -18.15
N PRO A 332 13.30 1.23 -18.55
CA PRO A 332 12.17 2.03 -18.94
C PRO A 332 11.57 2.85 -17.80
N ILE A 333 11.14 4.06 -18.11
CA ILE A 333 10.41 4.97 -17.23
C ILE A 333 9.00 5.19 -17.79
N ARG A 334 7.95 4.95 -16.99
CA ARG A 334 6.55 5.19 -17.36
C ARG A 334 5.90 6.15 -16.37
N ILE A 335 5.75 7.41 -16.76
CA ILE A 335 5.13 8.46 -15.95
C ILE A 335 3.62 8.44 -16.18
N PHE A 336 2.83 8.45 -15.10
CA PHE A 336 1.37 8.47 -15.13
C PHE A 336 0.87 9.74 -14.44
N HIS A 337 0.13 10.59 -15.14
CA HIS A 337 -0.17 11.92 -14.64
C HIS A 337 -1.62 12.36 -14.87
N GLY A 338 -2.24 13.00 -13.88
CA GLY A 338 -3.50 13.72 -14.10
C GLY A 338 -3.25 14.97 -14.95
N GLN A 339 -4.06 15.21 -15.99
CA GLN A 339 -3.90 16.38 -16.85
C GLN A 339 -4.41 17.67 -16.17
N ALA A 340 -5.34 17.54 -15.23
CA ALA A 340 -5.92 18.65 -14.48
C ALA A 340 -5.25 18.88 -13.12
N ASP A 341 -4.18 18.13 -12.81
CA ASP A 341 -3.42 18.28 -11.56
C ASP A 341 -2.88 19.70 -11.42
N ASP A 342 -3.37 20.42 -10.41
CA ASP A 342 -2.99 21.79 -10.05
C ASP A 342 -2.04 21.81 -8.84
N TRP A 343 -1.70 20.65 -8.28
CA TRP A 343 -0.79 20.51 -7.14
C TRP A 343 0.64 20.25 -7.61
N THR A 344 0.79 19.28 -8.52
CA THR A 344 2.03 19.00 -9.24
C THR A 344 1.72 19.04 -10.72
N PRO A 345 1.73 20.21 -11.37
CA PRO A 345 1.28 20.31 -12.76
C PRO A 345 2.04 19.38 -13.70
N VAL A 346 1.33 18.84 -14.69
CA VAL A 346 1.89 17.87 -15.66
C VAL A 346 2.94 18.51 -16.60
N GLY A 347 2.93 19.83 -16.78
CA GLY A 347 3.78 20.57 -17.73
C GLY A 347 5.28 20.27 -17.57
N PRO A 348 5.87 20.52 -16.39
CA PRO A 348 7.28 20.22 -16.13
C PRO A 348 7.66 18.76 -16.40
N CYS A 349 6.77 17.82 -16.11
CA CYS A 349 7.02 16.41 -16.41
C CYS A 349 6.96 16.08 -17.90
N ARG A 350 6.10 16.76 -18.69
CA ARG A 350 6.11 16.63 -20.16
C ARG A 350 7.42 17.14 -20.73
N GLU A 351 7.87 18.31 -20.29
CA GLU A 351 9.13 18.88 -20.75
C GLU A 351 10.31 17.98 -20.41
N TYR A 352 10.36 17.46 -19.19
CA TYR A 352 11.43 16.56 -18.77
C TYR A 352 11.41 15.23 -19.53
N ALA A 353 10.24 14.60 -19.71
CA ALA A 353 10.11 13.38 -20.48
C ALA A 353 10.54 13.58 -21.95
N GLU A 354 10.19 14.71 -22.56
CA GLU A 354 10.61 15.05 -23.91
C GLU A 354 12.12 15.25 -24.02
N ARG A 355 12.74 15.90 -23.03
CA ARG A 355 14.19 16.06 -22.94
C ARG A 355 14.92 14.71 -22.87
N LEU A 356 14.45 13.81 -22.00
CA LEU A 356 14.97 12.44 -21.87
C LEU A 356 14.77 11.62 -23.16
N ARG A 357 13.61 11.73 -23.82
CA ARG A 357 13.33 11.05 -25.08
C ARG A 357 14.27 11.51 -26.20
N ARG A 358 14.55 12.82 -26.29
CA ARG A 358 15.53 13.38 -27.25
C ARG A 358 16.95 12.90 -26.96
N ALA A 359 17.28 12.66 -25.69
CA ALA A 359 18.54 12.04 -25.27
C ALA A 359 18.58 10.51 -25.48
N GLY A 360 17.58 9.92 -26.15
CA GLY A 360 17.54 8.50 -26.50
C GLY A 360 17.11 7.56 -25.37
N LYS A 361 16.54 8.10 -24.28
CA LYS A 361 16.09 7.29 -23.13
C LYS A 361 14.68 6.76 -23.33
N ASP A 362 14.42 5.55 -22.83
CA ASP A 362 13.10 4.92 -22.85
C ASP A 362 12.20 5.52 -21.75
N VAL A 363 11.52 6.61 -22.10
CA VAL A 363 10.56 7.28 -21.24
C VAL A 363 9.24 7.50 -21.97
N GLN A 364 8.13 7.31 -21.26
CA GLN A 364 6.80 7.63 -21.73
C GLN A 364 6.02 8.33 -20.63
N LEU A 365 5.32 9.41 -20.98
CA LEU A 365 4.35 10.06 -20.10
C LEU A 365 2.93 9.83 -20.63
N THR A 366 2.08 9.25 -19.79
CA THR A 366 0.64 9.09 -20.05
C THR A 366 -0.12 10.10 -19.19
N ALA A 367 -0.80 11.04 -19.83
CA ALA A 367 -1.63 12.03 -19.16
C ALA A 367 -3.12 11.65 -19.26
N TYR A 368 -3.84 11.72 -18.15
CA TYR A 368 -5.26 11.38 -18.07
C TYR A 368 -6.12 12.65 -18.05
N PRO A 369 -6.95 12.88 -19.08
CA PRO A 369 -7.85 14.05 -19.13
C PRO A 369 -8.78 14.08 -17.92
N GLY A 370 -8.97 15.27 -17.34
CA GLY A 370 -9.87 15.52 -16.20
C GLY A 370 -9.34 15.05 -14.83
N ALA A 371 -8.36 14.16 -14.80
CA ALA A 371 -7.81 13.64 -13.55
C ALA A 371 -6.91 14.66 -12.85
N HIS A 372 -7.05 14.77 -11.53
CA HIS A 372 -6.27 15.61 -10.63
C HIS A 372 -5.22 14.79 -9.85
N HIS A 373 -4.61 15.39 -8.82
CA HIS A 373 -3.69 14.69 -7.94
C HIS A 373 -4.38 13.51 -7.21
N ALA A 374 -3.65 12.42 -6.97
CA ALA A 374 -4.15 11.20 -6.31
C ALA A 374 -5.36 10.53 -7.00
N PHE A 375 -5.45 10.66 -8.34
CA PHE A 375 -6.53 10.07 -9.13
C PHE A 375 -6.64 8.54 -9.01
N ASP A 376 -5.56 7.87 -8.62
CA ASP A 376 -5.42 6.42 -8.50
C ASP A 376 -5.72 5.87 -7.08
N ASP A 377 -6.18 6.71 -6.15
CA ASP A 377 -6.56 6.25 -4.81
C ASP A 377 -8.10 6.10 -4.68
N PRO A 378 -8.65 4.88 -4.80
CA PRO A 378 -10.09 4.63 -4.70
C PRO A 378 -10.65 4.81 -3.29
N SER A 379 -9.81 5.06 -2.27
CA SER A 379 -10.25 5.38 -0.92
C SER A 379 -10.58 6.86 -0.73
N LEU A 380 -10.25 7.71 -1.72
CA LEU A 380 -10.60 9.12 -1.71
C LEU A 380 -11.98 9.37 -2.34
N PRO A 381 -12.71 10.42 -1.91
CA PRO A 381 -13.86 10.90 -2.66
C PRO A 381 -13.40 11.43 -4.05
N PRO A 382 -14.35 11.72 -4.96
CA PRO A 382 -14.06 12.46 -6.18
C PRO A 382 -13.26 13.74 -5.91
N ALA A 383 -12.49 14.20 -6.90
CA ALA A 383 -11.60 15.35 -6.78
C ALA A 383 -12.27 16.56 -6.10
N GLN A 384 -11.64 17.05 -5.03
CA GLN A 384 -12.10 18.19 -4.23
C GLN A 384 -10.95 19.16 -4.01
N PHE A 385 -11.28 20.46 -4.02
CA PHE A 385 -10.33 21.51 -3.66
C PHE A 385 -10.09 21.50 -2.14
N ARG A 386 -8.82 21.52 -1.75
CA ARG A 386 -8.36 21.49 -0.35
C ARG A 386 -7.62 22.78 -0.06
N PRO A 387 -8.20 23.78 0.61
CA PRO A 387 -7.57 25.09 0.78
C PRO A 387 -6.36 25.08 1.74
N GLY A 388 -6.27 24.11 2.66
CA GLY A 388 -5.26 24.10 3.73
C GLY A 388 -3.96 23.36 3.41
N VAL A 389 -3.66 23.10 2.13
CA VAL A 389 -2.45 22.38 1.73
C VAL A 389 -1.47 23.30 1.01
N VAL A 390 -0.18 23.13 1.30
CA VAL A 390 0.90 23.84 0.62
C VAL A 390 1.02 23.33 -0.82
N ASN A 391 1.01 24.26 -1.77
CA ASN A 391 1.06 23.99 -3.20
C ASN A 391 2.38 24.52 -3.81
N PRO A 392 3.29 23.64 -4.26
CA PRO A 392 4.56 24.00 -4.87
C PRO A 392 4.48 24.17 -6.40
N SER A 393 3.29 24.23 -7.01
CA SER A 393 3.09 24.21 -8.47
C SER A 393 3.83 25.30 -9.25
N ARG A 394 4.23 26.38 -8.58
CA ARG A 394 4.98 27.51 -9.16
C ARG A 394 6.46 27.52 -8.79
N CYS A 395 6.91 26.55 -8.02
CA CYS A 395 8.28 26.46 -7.53
C CYS A 395 9.14 25.66 -8.49
N PHE A 396 10.20 26.28 -9.00
CA PHE A 396 11.16 25.64 -9.89
C PHE A 396 12.55 25.76 -9.30
N PHE A 397 13.25 24.63 -9.19
CA PHE A 397 14.55 24.55 -8.54
C PHE A 397 15.63 24.07 -9.50
N VAL A 398 16.88 24.41 -9.19
CA VAL A 398 18.06 23.94 -9.88
C VAL A 398 19.10 23.52 -8.85
N GLU A 399 19.76 22.39 -9.11
CA GLU A 399 20.93 21.98 -8.35
C GLU A 399 22.18 22.73 -8.83
N LEU A 400 22.94 23.24 -7.88
CA LEU A 400 24.24 23.87 -8.08
C LEU A 400 25.35 22.97 -7.50
N PRO A 401 26.62 23.15 -7.95
CA PRO A 401 27.76 22.45 -7.37
C PRO A 401 27.82 22.54 -5.84
N GLY A 402 28.30 21.47 -5.20
CA GLY A 402 28.34 21.37 -3.74
C GLY A 402 27.01 20.95 -3.10
N GLY A 403 26.06 20.42 -3.88
CA GLY A 403 24.81 19.84 -3.37
C GLY A 403 23.78 20.87 -2.92
N ARG A 404 23.88 22.11 -3.41
CA ARG A 404 22.93 23.18 -3.12
C ARG A 404 21.75 23.11 -4.09
N VAL A 405 20.54 23.27 -3.59
CA VAL A 405 19.33 23.40 -4.42
C VAL A 405 18.73 24.77 -4.17
N VAL A 406 18.56 25.55 -5.23
CA VAL A 406 18.03 26.92 -5.15
C VAL A 406 16.83 27.09 -6.07
N ASN A 407 15.93 27.99 -5.71
CA ASN A 407 14.86 28.41 -6.60
C ASN A 407 15.47 29.16 -7.80
N ARG A 408 15.04 28.83 -9.02
CA ARG A 408 15.59 29.38 -10.26
C ARG A 408 15.39 30.89 -10.38
N VAL A 409 14.30 31.41 -9.83
CA VAL A 409 13.93 32.82 -9.92
C VAL A 409 14.54 33.60 -8.76
N THR A 410 14.29 33.18 -7.53
CA THR A 410 14.71 33.95 -6.34
C THR A 410 16.18 33.71 -5.97
N GLN A 411 16.80 32.65 -6.48
CA GLN A 411 18.15 32.17 -6.12
C GLN A 411 18.31 31.83 -4.63
N GLN A 412 17.21 31.81 -3.87
CA GLN A 412 17.21 31.40 -2.47
C GLN A 412 17.31 29.88 -2.37
N PRO A 413 17.93 29.36 -1.29
CA PRO A 413 17.88 27.93 -0.98
C PRO A 413 16.43 27.41 -0.97
N LEU A 414 16.26 26.13 -1.27
CA LEU A 414 14.96 25.47 -1.12
C LEU A 414 14.47 25.63 0.33
N ASP A 415 13.42 26.44 0.48
CA ASP A 415 12.77 26.78 1.73
C ASP A 415 11.26 26.87 1.47
N PHE A 416 10.44 26.39 2.41
CA PHE A 416 8.97 26.41 2.29
C PHE A 416 8.38 27.81 2.44
N ASP A 417 9.15 28.78 2.93
CA ASP A 417 8.77 30.19 3.00
C ASP A 417 9.02 30.94 1.67
N ASP A 418 9.54 30.27 0.63
CA ASP A 418 9.75 30.90 -0.68
C ASP A 418 8.40 31.38 -1.28
N PRO A 419 8.33 32.62 -1.83
CA PRO A 419 7.10 33.17 -2.42
C PRO A 419 6.46 32.35 -3.54
N CYS A 420 7.17 31.38 -4.12
CA CYS A 420 6.62 30.46 -5.10
C CYS A 420 5.57 29.50 -4.50
N PHE A 421 5.62 29.22 -3.20
CA PHE A 421 4.65 28.36 -2.54
C PHE A 421 3.32 29.08 -2.36
N SER A 422 2.23 28.45 -2.77
CA SER A 422 0.86 28.94 -2.55
C SER A 422 0.07 27.99 -1.65
N GLN A 423 -1.17 28.36 -1.33
CA GLN A 423 -2.10 27.49 -0.60
C GLN A 423 -3.17 26.97 -1.56
N GLY A 424 -3.65 25.77 -1.26
CA GLY A 424 -4.77 25.18 -1.96
C GLY A 424 -4.37 24.28 -3.13
N ALA A 425 -4.98 23.11 -3.21
CA ALA A 425 -4.83 22.19 -4.36
C ALA A 425 -6.02 21.25 -4.49
N THR A 426 -6.21 20.69 -5.68
CA THR A 426 -7.30 19.76 -5.98
C THR A 426 -6.76 18.33 -6.03
N ALA A 427 -7.38 17.44 -5.23
CA ALA A 427 -7.00 16.03 -5.20
C ALA A 427 -8.22 15.13 -4.96
N GLY A 428 -8.21 13.94 -5.54
CA GLY A 428 -9.21 12.91 -5.29
C GLY A 428 -9.35 11.92 -6.43
N TYR A 429 -10.22 10.95 -6.20
CA TYR A 429 -10.35 9.76 -7.03
C TYR A 429 -10.97 10.06 -8.40
N ASP A 430 -10.39 9.52 -9.47
CA ASP A 430 -11.00 9.47 -10.80
C ASP A 430 -11.08 8.00 -11.27
N PRO A 431 -12.29 7.39 -11.28
CA PRO A 431 -12.44 5.98 -11.62
C PRO A 431 -12.07 5.66 -13.08
N GLY A 432 -12.21 6.63 -14.00
CA GLY A 432 -11.86 6.44 -15.40
C GLY A 432 -10.35 6.43 -15.61
N ALA A 433 -9.65 7.40 -15.02
CA ALA A 433 -8.19 7.46 -15.05
C ALA A 433 -7.55 6.30 -14.29
N HIS A 434 -8.07 5.95 -13.11
CA HIS A 434 -7.59 4.83 -12.32
C HIS A 434 -7.64 3.51 -13.09
N ARG A 435 -8.78 3.16 -13.71
CA ARG A 435 -8.89 1.92 -14.51
C ARG A 435 -7.89 1.87 -15.67
N ARG A 436 -7.68 3.01 -16.35
CA ARG A 436 -6.70 3.09 -17.44
C ARG A 436 -5.26 2.95 -16.92
N ALA A 437 -4.95 3.53 -15.76
CA ALA A 437 -3.65 3.43 -15.14
C ALA A 437 -3.33 2.01 -14.66
N ILE A 438 -4.28 1.33 -14.00
CA ILE A 438 -4.14 -0.09 -13.65
C ILE A 438 -3.81 -0.92 -14.88
N ARG A 439 -4.60 -0.75 -15.96
CA ARG A 439 -4.38 -1.48 -17.22
C ARG A 439 -2.97 -1.23 -17.77
N ALA A 440 -2.58 0.03 -17.90
CA ALA A 440 -1.29 0.41 -18.46
C ALA A 440 -0.11 -0.15 -17.62
N VAL A 441 -0.21 -0.08 -16.29
CA VAL A 441 0.80 -0.67 -15.40
C VAL A 441 0.84 -2.19 -15.55
N LYS A 442 -0.31 -2.88 -15.48
CA LYS A 442 -0.35 -4.34 -15.60
C LYS A 442 0.20 -4.82 -16.94
N GLU A 443 -0.17 -4.18 -18.06
CA GLU A 443 0.34 -4.50 -19.39
C GLU A 443 1.86 -4.29 -19.47
N PHE A 444 2.34 -3.14 -18.99
CA PHE A 444 3.77 -2.82 -19.00
C PHE A 444 4.59 -3.77 -18.12
N VAL A 445 4.14 -4.05 -16.89
CA VAL A 445 4.81 -4.97 -15.96
C VAL A 445 4.81 -6.40 -16.51
N THR A 446 3.69 -6.84 -17.08
CA THR A 446 3.56 -8.15 -17.74
C THR A 446 4.57 -8.30 -18.87
N ALA A 447 4.68 -7.30 -19.74
CA ALA A 447 5.63 -7.30 -20.85
C ALA A 447 7.09 -7.25 -20.37
N THR A 448 7.40 -6.34 -19.44
CA THR A 448 8.76 -6.10 -18.93
C THR A 448 9.30 -7.33 -18.20
N PHE A 449 8.47 -8.00 -17.40
CA PHE A 449 8.86 -9.19 -16.64
C PHE A 449 8.56 -10.52 -17.31
N ARG A 450 7.99 -10.47 -18.53
CA ARG A 450 7.62 -11.65 -19.34
C ARG A 450 6.74 -12.63 -18.57
N LEU A 451 5.70 -12.12 -17.91
CA LEU A 451 4.81 -12.95 -17.09
C LEU A 451 3.98 -13.88 -17.99
N GLY A 452 3.78 -15.13 -17.56
CA GLY A 452 3.00 -16.13 -18.29
C GLY A 452 3.71 -16.74 -19.52
N ARG A 453 5.01 -16.53 -19.68
CA ARG A 453 5.84 -17.21 -20.68
C ARG A 453 6.63 -18.36 -20.08
#